data_AF-A0A432U1H1-F1
#
_entry.id   AF-A0A432U1H1-F1
#
_cell.length_a   1.000
_cell.length_b   1.000
_cell.length_c   1.000
_cell.angle_alpha   90.00
_cell.angle_beta   90.00
_cell.angle_gamma   90.00
#
_symmetry.space_group_name_H-M   'P 1'
#
loop_
_entity.id
_entity.type
_entity.pdbx_description
1 polymer ?
#
loop_
_entity_poly.entity_id
_entity_poly.type
_entity_poly.pdbx_seq_one_letter_code
_entity_poly.pdbx_strand_id
1 'polypeptide(L)'
;MSIEAHIEQHLGLSIINKQSVSTGLFSAYQVTLSDGNTVFIKHQSNPNQQLINEGRELTLLGKTIHTPTVLSSCEHCLILEWVDIKHNSNMQSQMGLALAELHKNTSDYFGFEFDNKIGKTPQI
;
A
#
# COMPACT_ATOMS: atom_id res chain seq x y z
N MET A 1 -10.73 -13.55 13.44
CA MET A 1 -11.67 -12.74 12.63
C MET A 1 -11.33 -12.97 11.17
N SER A 2 -12.29 -13.03 10.25
CA SER A 2 -11.97 -13.20 8.82
C SER A 2 -11.40 -11.91 8.23
N ILE A 3 -10.68 -12.00 7.12
CA ILE A 3 -10.17 -10.80 6.41
C ILE A 3 -11.32 -9.91 5.93
N GLU A 4 -12.44 -10.52 5.53
CA GLU A 4 -13.65 -9.81 5.12
C GLU A 4 -14.16 -8.91 6.25
N ALA A 5 -14.32 -9.48 7.45
CA ALA A 5 -14.76 -8.72 8.61
C ALA A 5 -13.80 -7.57 8.97
N HIS A 6 -12.49 -7.76 8.79
CA HIS A 6 -11.52 -6.68 8.96
C HIS A 6 -11.70 -5.56 7.93
N ILE A 7 -11.89 -5.90 6.65
CA ILE A 7 -12.08 -4.90 5.58
C ILE A 7 -13.37 -4.12 5.84
N GLU A 8 -14.49 -4.80 6.08
CA GLU A 8 -15.80 -4.16 6.30
C GLU A 8 -15.80 -3.29 7.55
N GLN A 9 -15.17 -3.73 8.64
CA GLN A 9 -15.05 -2.95 9.87
C GLN A 9 -14.26 -1.65 9.65
N HIS A 10 -13.15 -1.70 8.91
CA HIS A 10 -12.29 -0.52 8.72
C HIS A 10 -12.84 0.46 7.68
N LEU A 11 -13.57 -0.03 6.68
CA LEU A 11 -14.11 0.81 5.61
C LEU A 11 -15.57 1.23 5.84
N GLY A 12 -16.29 0.54 6.73
CA GLY A 12 -17.73 0.78 6.94
C GLY A 12 -18.58 0.42 5.72
N LEU A 13 -18.06 -0.41 4.81
CA LEU A 13 -18.67 -0.79 3.55
C LEU A 13 -18.65 -2.32 3.42
N SER A 14 -19.74 -2.89 2.88
CA SER A 14 -19.82 -4.34 2.64
C SER A 14 -19.02 -4.74 1.40
N ILE A 15 -18.49 -5.96 1.41
CA ILE A 15 -17.80 -6.53 0.24
C ILE A 15 -18.82 -7.10 -0.74
N ILE A 16 -18.75 -6.65 -2.00
CA ILE A 16 -19.57 -7.16 -3.10
C ILE A 16 -18.84 -8.26 -3.87
N ASN A 17 -17.54 -8.08 -4.10
CA ASN A 17 -16.71 -9.05 -4.81
C ASN A 17 -15.29 -9.04 -4.26
N LYS A 18 -14.64 -10.21 -4.26
CA LYS A 18 -13.26 -10.39 -3.83
C LYS A 18 -12.54 -11.35 -4.77
N GLN A 19 -11.47 -10.88 -5.39
CA GLN A 19 -10.67 -11.66 -6.33
C GLN A 19 -9.22 -11.68 -5.89
N SER A 20 -8.57 -12.85 -5.99
CA SER A 20 -7.14 -12.97 -5.66
C SER A 20 -6.29 -12.30 -6.74
N VAL A 21 -5.30 -11.51 -6.33
CA VAL A 21 -4.29 -10.93 -7.21
C VAL A 21 -3.00 -11.73 -7.04
N SER A 22 -2.48 -12.29 -8.13
CA SER A 22 -1.24 -13.05 -8.09
C SER A 22 -0.04 -12.12 -7.94
N THR A 23 0.69 -12.26 -6.82
CA THR A 23 1.91 -11.47 -6.55
C THR A 23 3.18 -12.32 -6.47
N GLY A 24 3.03 -13.65 -6.36
CA GLY A 24 4.14 -14.60 -6.15
C GLY A 24 4.82 -14.53 -4.78
N LEU A 25 4.53 -13.53 -3.94
CA LEU A 25 5.26 -13.27 -2.69
C LEU A 25 4.36 -13.16 -1.44
N PHE A 26 3.15 -12.63 -1.61
CA PHE A 26 2.20 -12.40 -0.52
C PHE A 26 0.76 -12.54 -1.00
N SER A 27 -0.17 -12.78 -0.07
CA SER A 27 -1.59 -12.82 -0.41
C SER A 27 -2.09 -11.41 -0.70
N ALA A 28 -2.75 -11.23 -1.84
CA ALA A 28 -3.37 -9.96 -2.19
C ALA A 28 -4.72 -10.17 -2.86
N TYR A 29 -5.60 -9.17 -2.73
CA TYR A 29 -6.94 -9.22 -3.28
C TYR A 29 -7.33 -7.88 -3.90
N GLN A 30 -8.09 -7.95 -5.00
CA GLN A 30 -8.91 -6.85 -5.49
C GLN A 30 -10.30 -7.01 -4.88
N VAL A 31 -10.81 -5.97 -4.23
CA VAL A 31 -12.10 -6.00 -3.54
C VAL A 31 -12.99 -4.88 -4.05
N THR A 32 -14.18 -5.24 -4.53
CA THR A 32 -15.23 -4.29 -4.89
C THR A 32 -16.16 -4.11 -3.70
N LEU A 33 -16.39 -2.85 -3.32
CA LEU A 33 -17.19 -2.45 -2.18
C LEU A 33 -18.61 -2.06 -2.59
N SER A 34 -19.51 -1.94 -1.61
CA SER A 34 -20.93 -1.65 -1.81
C SER A 34 -21.23 -0.27 -2.40
N ASP A 35 -20.28 0.67 -2.33
CA ASP A 35 -20.35 1.99 -2.96
C ASP A 35 -19.86 1.98 -4.42
N GLY A 36 -19.44 0.83 -4.93
CA GLY A 36 -18.88 0.66 -6.27
C GLY A 36 -17.37 0.90 -6.37
N ASN A 37 -16.71 1.36 -5.29
CA ASN A 37 -15.27 1.55 -5.29
C ASN A 37 -14.54 0.21 -5.24
N THR A 38 -13.30 0.22 -5.75
CA THR A 38 -12.42 -0.94 -5.71
C THR A 38 -11.16 -0.60 -4.92
N VAL A 39 -10.72 -1.55 -4.09
CA VAL A 39 -9.53 -1.41 -3.24
C VAL A 39 -8.58 -2.59 -3.44
N PHE A 40 -7.30 -2.33 -3.22
CA PHE A 40 -6.28 -3.36 -3.15
C PHE A 40 -6.04 -3.75 -1.68
N ILE A 41 -6.08 -5.05 -1.40
CA ILE A 41 -5.84 -5.58 -0.06
C ILE A 41 -4.57 -6.42 -0.10
N LYS A 42 -3.56 -6.03 0.67
CA LYS A 42 -2.43 -6.91 1.02
C LYS A 42 -2.74 -7.59 2.34
N HIS A 43 -2.52 -8.90 2.41
CA HIS A 43 -2.86 -9.71 3.58
C HIS A 43 -1.71 -10.60 4.03
N GLN A 44 -1.59 -10.77 5.35
CA GLN A 44 -0.71 -11.75 5.95
C GLN A 44 -1.45 -12.60 6.99
N SER A 45 -1.15 -13.90 7.01
CA SER A 45 -1.73 -14.83 7.98
C SER A 45 -1.17 -14.63 9.39
N ASN A 46 0.11 -14.26 9.49
CA ASN A 46 0.79 -14.06 10.76
C ASN A 46 0.79 -12.56 11.12
N PRO A 47 0.04 -12.13 12.15
CA PRO A 47 -0.04 -10.72 12.52
C PRO A 47 1.30 -10.19 13.00
N ASN A 48 1.68 -9.01 12.50
CA ASN A 48 2.82 -8.23 12.96
C ASN A 48 2.74 -6.80 12.41
N GLN A 49 3.69 -5.95 12.79
CA GLN A 49 3.70 -4.51 12.43
C GLN A 49 4.11 -4.20 10.97
N GLN A 50 4.47 -5.18 10.14
CA GLN A 50 5.02 -4.92 8.79
C GLN A 50 4.05 -4.19 7.87
N LEU A 51 2.77 -4.58 7.86
CA LEU A 51 1.77 -3.93 7.01
C LEU A 51 1.38 -2.53 7.52
N ILE A 52 1.49 -2.29 8.83
CA ILE A 52 1.31 -0.97 9.43
C ILE A 52 2.48 -0.06 9.04
N ASN A 53 3.72 -0.57 9.15
CA ASN A 53 4.93 0.14 8.76
C ASN A 53 4.93 0.48 7.27
N GLU A 54 4.58 -0.46 6.39
CA GLU A 54 4.44 -0.21 4.95
C GLU A 54 3.37 0.86 4.65
N GLY A 55 2.26 0.87 5.38
CA GLY A 55 1.26 1.95 5.30
C GLY A 55 1.83 3.31 5.72
N ARG A 56 2.66 3.37 6.76
CA ARG A 56 3.34 4.61 7.18
C ARG A 56 4.34 5.08 6.14
N GLU A 57 5.12 4.17 5.56
CA GLU A 57 6.09 4.45 4.50
C GLU A 57 5.41 5.00 3.25
N LEU A 58 4.32 4.36 2.79
CA LEU A 58 3.51 4.84 1.66
C LEU A 58 2.89 6.20 1.93
N THR A 59 2.35 6.42 3.15
CA THR A 59 1.79 7.71 3.54
C THR A 59 2.84 8.82 3.54
N LEU A 60 4.07 8.52 4.00
CA LEU A 60 5.19 9.47 3.97
C LEU A 60 5.62 9.78 2.54
N LEU A 61 5.82 8.75 1.72
CA LEU A 61 6.24 8.86 0.33
C LEU A 61 5.21 9.64 -0.51
N GLY A 62 3.93 9.38 -0.26
CA GLY A 62 2.77 10.02 -0.87
C GLY A 62 2.68 11.54 -0.67
N LYS A 63 3.46 12.11 0.26
CA LYS A 63 3.56 13.58 0.42
C LYS A 63 4.27 14.26 -0.75
N THR A 64 5.08 13.53 -1.52
CA THR A 64 5.89 14.11 -2.60
C THR A 64 5.62 13.47 -3.96
N ILE A 65 5.53 12.13 -4.02
CA ILE A 65 5.29 11.39 -5.27
C ILE A 65 3.96 10.67 -5.19
N HIS A 66 3.32 10.47 -6.34
CA HIS A 66 2.06 9.74 -6.40
C HIS A 66 2.26 8.26 -6.01
N THR A 67 1.70 7.88 -4.87
CA THR A 67 1.60 6.51 -4.37
C THR A 67 0.13 6.14 -4.21
N PRO A 68 -0.23 4.85 -4.17
CA PRO A 68 -1.58 4.45 -3.78
C PRO A 68 -1.94 5.05 -2.42
N THR A 69 -3.12 5.65 -2.31
CA THR A 69 -3.61 6.18 -1.04
C THR A 69 -3.79 5.06 -0.03
N VAL A 70 -3.27 5.23 1.20
CA VAL A 70 -3.49 4.29 2.30
C VAL A 70 -4.83 4.58 2.93
N LEU A 71 -5.78 3.63 2.79
CA LEU A 71 -7.12 3.77 3.35
C LEU A 71 -7.18 3.26 4.79
N SER A 72 -6.46 2.17 5.08
CA SER A 72 -6.35 1.60 6.42
C SER A 72 -5.19 0.60 6.49
N SER A 73 -4.68 0.35 7.70
CA SER A 73 -3.71 -0.72 7.95
C SER A 73 -3.87 -1.29 9.35
N CYS A 74 -3.62 -2.59 9.50
CA CYS A 74 -3.56 -3.29 10.77
C CYS A 74 -2.56 -4.46 10.67
N GLU A 75 -2.42 -5.25 11.73
CA GLU A 75 -1.46 -6.35 11.76
C GLU A 75 -1.76 -7.46 10.74
N HIS A 76 -2.99 -7.55 10.23
CA HIS A 76 -3.41 -8.57 9.27
C HIS A 76 -3.47 -8.08 7.83
N CYS A 77 -3.76 -6.79 7.60
CA CYS A 77 -3.96 -6.27 6.26
C CYS A 77 -3.54 -4.80 6.09
N LEU A 78 -3.16 -4.46 4.85
CA LEU A 78 -3.01 -3.10 4.35
C LEU A 78 -4.02 -2.88 3.23
N ILE A 79 -4.84 -1.85 3.37
CA ILE A 79 -5.90 -1.47 2.42
C ILE A 79 -5.44 -0.23 1.66
N LEU A 80 -5.29 -0.37 0.35
CA LEU A 80 -4.84 0.70 -0.54
C LEU A 80 -5.91 1.02 -1.57
N GLU A 81 -5.85 2.24 -2.09
CA GLU A 81 -6.46 2.62 -3.36
C GLU A 81 -6.11 1.59 -4.45
N TRP A 82 -7.11 1.21 -5.25
CA TRP A 82 -6.86 0.45 -6.47
C TRP A 82 -6.36 1.39 -7.57
N VAL A 83 -5.18 1.11 -8.12
CA VAL A 83 -4.58 1.92 -9.18
C VAL A 83 -4.79 1.24 -10.53
N ASP A 84 -5.56 1.89 -11.40
CA ASP A 84 -5.73 1.43 -12.77
C ASP A 84 -4.51 1.76 -13.63
N ILE A 85 -4.06 0.78 -14.41
CA ILE A 85 -2.96 0.96 -15.36
C ILE A 85 -3.48 1.73 -16.57
N LYS A 86 -2.97 2.95 -16.78
CA LYS A 86 -3.27 3.79 -17.94
C LYS A 86 -2.01 4.05 -18.74
N HIS A 87 -2.13 4.03 -20.07
CA HIS A 87 -1.03 4.40 -20.95
C HIS A 87 -0.90 5.93 -21.01
N ASN A 88 0.34 6.41 -20.85
CA ASN A 88 0.70 7.82 -21.01
C ASN A 88 2.12 7.88 -21.59
N SER A 89 2.27 8.49 -22.77
CA SER A 89 3.54 8.57 -23.49
C SER A 89 4.60 9.38 -22.73
N ASN A 90 4.20 10.29 -21.86
CA ASN A 90 5.10 11.11 -21.04
C ASN A 90 5.37 10.51 -19.65
N MET A 91 4.87 9.30 -19.35
CA MET A 91 4.95 8.72 -18.00
C MET A 91 6.39 8.63 -17.48
N GLN A 92 7.35 8.26 -18.33
CA GLN A 92 8.75 8.12 -17.92
C GLN A 92 9.38 9.47 -17.51
N SER A 93 9.16 10.53 -18.29
CA SER A 93 9.71 11.85 -17.98
C SER A 93 9.03 12.46 -16.75
N GLN A 94 7.72 12.27 -16.60
CA GLN A 94 6.96 12.69 -15.41
C GLN A 94 7.43 11.95 -14.15
N MET A 95 7.65 10.64 -14.23
CA MET A 95 8.21 9.84 -13.13
C MET A 95 9.61 10.32 -12.76
N GLY A 96 10.47 10.62 -13.73
CA GLY A 96 11.82 11.13 -13.49
C GLY A 96 11.83 12.46 -12.74
N LEU A 97 10.96 13.40 -13.12
CA LEU A 97 10.81 14.67 -12.42
C LEU A 97 10.28 14.50 -10.99
N ALA A 98 9.29 13.62 -10.79
CA ALA A 98 8.74 13.35 -9.47
C ALA A 98 9.75 12.69 -8.53
N LEU A 99 10.55 11.75 -9.04
CA LEU A 99 11.66 11.13 -8.28
C LEU A 99 12.77 12.13 -7.96
N ALA A 100 13.09 13.04 -8.89
CA ALA A 100 14.06 14.09 -8.63
C ALA A 100 13.58 15.05 -7.52
N GLU A 101 12.29 15.39 -7.50
CA GLU A 101 11.70 16.19 -6.43
C GLU A 101 11.71 15.45 -5.08
N LEU A 102 11.38 14.15 -5.09
CA LEU A 102 11.49 13.30 -3.89
C LEU A 102 12.90 13.35 -3.29
N HIS A 103 13.95 13.22 -4.11
CA HIS A 103 15.34 13.22 -3.65
C HIS A 103 15.84 14.58 -3.12
N LYS A 104 15.10 15.68 -3.32
CA LYS A 104 15.45 16.97 -2.68
C LYS A 104 15.10 17.00 -1.20
N ASN A 105 14.27 16.07 -0.72
CA ASN A 105 14.03 15.91 0.70
C ASN A 105 15.31 15.37 1.36
N THR A 106 15.81 16.08 2.37
CA THR A 106 17.07 15.77 3.06
C THR A 106 16.83 15.54 4.56
N SER A 107 17.78 14.86 5.19
CA SER A 107 17.82 14.57 6.62
C SER A 107 19.27 14.70 7.08
N ASP A 108 19.47 15.07 8.35
CA ASP A 108 20.82 15.17 8.95
C ASP A 108 21.52 13.81 9.07
N TYR A 109 20.74 12.72 9.04
CA TYR A 109 21.22 11.35 9.22
C TYR A 109 20.65 10.39 8.19
N PHE A 110 21.44 9.36 7.85
CA PHE A 110 20.98 8.20 7.10
C PHE A 110 20.14 7.27 7.98
N GLY A 111 19.25 6.51 7.34
CA GLY A 111 18.38 5.53 8.01
C GLY A 111 16.92 5.98 8.01
N PHE A 112 16.12 5.30 8.83
CA PHE A 112 14.69 5.56 8.97
C PHE A 112 14.26 5.41 10.43
N GLU A 113 13.08 5.92 10.79
CA GLU A 113 12.60 5.95 12.19
C GLU A 113 12.31 4.56 12.78
N PHE A 114 12.19 3.53 11.95
CA PHE A 114 11.98 2.14 12.35
C PHE A 114 12.58 1.16 11.34
N ASP A 115 12.84 -0.07 11.80
CA ASP A 115 13.27 -1.19 10.96
C ASP A 115 12.21 -1.52 9.92
N ASN A 116 12.65 -1.68 8.67
CA ASN A 116 11.79 -2.09 7.57
C ASN A 116 12.41 -3.26 6.79
N LYS A 117 11.96 -3.47 5.55
CA LYS A 117 12.35 -4.63 4.75
C LYS A 117 12.58 -4.29 3.29
N ILE A 118 13.58 -4.95 2.71
CA ILE A 118 13.69 -5.16 1.26
C ILE A 118 13.23 -6.59 0.98
N GLY A 119 12.01 -6.72 0.45
CA GLY A 119 11.35 -8.02 0.29
C GLY A 119 11.14 -8.71 1.63
N LYS A 120 11.83 -9.84 1.87
CA LYS A 120 11.79 -10.58 3.14
C LYS A 120 12.95 -10.23 4.08
N THR A 121 13.95 -9.49 3.60
CA THR A 121 15.19 -9.19 4.33
C THR A 121 14.99 -7.98 5.23
N PRO A 122 15.20 -8.10 6.55
CA PRO A 122 15.17 -6.96 7.47
C PRO A 122 16.26 -5.93 7.16
N GLN A 123 15.95 -4.65 7.35
CA GLN A 123 16.91 -3.56 7.44
C GLN A 123 16.97 -3.15 8.92
N ILE A 124 18.15 -3.31 9.54
CA ILE A 124 18.45 -3.07 10.95
C ILE A 124 19.62 -2.10 11.10
#